data_AF-A0A0C2N2J0-F1
#
_entry.id   AF-A0A0C2N2J0-F1
#
_cell.length_a   1.000
_cell.length_b   1.000
_cell.length_c   1.000
_cell.angle_alpha   90.00
_cell.angle_beta   90.00
_cell.angle_gamma   90.00
#
_symmetry.space_group_name_H-M   'P 1'
#
loop_
_entity.id
_entity.type
_entity.pdbx_description
1 polymer ?
#
loop_
_entity_poly.entity_id
_entity_poly.type
_entity_poly.pdbx_seq_one_letter_code
_entity_poly.pdbx_strand_id
1 'polypeptide(L)'
;MISLYENAANCYLSTTDIRVYECYIKAIDLRINDGQINKAIQHCFEYGYRLIDEHIPEILVEQLYRKGEDLRFQHNLGHTCVITIFDEPEIERNYEEDFEDAVFEAIDRAIEIRKKVNSIFI
;
A
#
# COMPACT_ATOMS: atom_id res chain seq x y z
N MET A 1 -3.51 9.03 26.57
CA MET A 1 -4.43 7.94 26.16
C MET A 1 -3.87 7.20 24.95
N ILE A 2 -3.48 7.91 23.88
CA ILE A 2 -2.80 7.31 22.70
C ILE A 2 -1.58 6.46 23.07
N SER A 3 -0.70 6.99 23.93
CA SER A 3 0.50 6.26 24.40
C SER A 3 0.20 4.93 25.11
N LEU A 4 -0.98 4.78 25.73
CA LEU A 4 -1.37 3.50 26.34
C LEU A 4 -1.64 2.44 25.26
N TYR A 5 -2.29 2.82 24.18
CA TYR A 5 -2.53 1.93 23.04
C TYR A 5 -1.23 1.62 22.30
N GLU A 6 -0.34 2.59 22.10
CA GLU A 6 0.97 2.36 21.49
C GLU A 6 1.83 1.40 22.33
N ASN A 7 1.83 1.56 23.66
CA ASN A 7 2.54 0.65 24.56
C ASN A 7 1.95 -0.76 24.51
N ALA A 8 0.62 -0.90 24.54
CA ALA A 8 -0.05 -2.20 24.41
C ALA A 8 0.24 -2.85 23.05
N ALA A 9 0.22 -2.07 21.97
CA ALA A 9 0.57 -2.51 20.63
C ALA A 9 1.99 -3.10 20.60
N ASN A 10 2.97 -2.42 21.21
CA ASN A 10 4.34 -2.92 21.28
C ASN A 10 4.44 -4.27 22.02
N CYS A 11 3.66 -4.46 23.10
CA CYS A 11 3.62 -5.75 23.79
C CYS A 11 3.05 -6.86 22.88
N TYR A 12 1.96 -6.59 22.17
CA TYR A 12 1.36 -7.58 21.25
C TYR A 12 2.24 -7.85 20.03
N LEU A 13 2.93 -6.83 19.53
CA LEU A 13 3.87 -6.95 18.42
C LEU A 13 5.01 -7.91 18.77
N SER A 14 5.58 -7.81 19.99
CA SER A 14 6.64 -8.72 20.46
C SER A 14 6.23 -10.19 20.56
N THR A 15 4.92 -10.46 20.56
CA THR A 15 4.35 -11.82 20.59
C THR A 15 3.62 -12.17 19.29
N THR A 16 3.78 -11.35 18.24
CA THR A 16 3.17 -11.56 16.92
C THR A 16 1.64 -11.67 16.98
N ASP A 17 1.03 -11.00 17.96
CA ASP A 17 -0.39 -11.12 18.25
C ASP A 17 -1.19 -10.09 17.45
N ILE A 18 -2.23 -10.57 16.76
CA ILE A 18 -3.08 -9.74 15.88
C ILE A 18 -3.76 -8.57 16.59
N ARG A 19 -3.88 -8.60 17.93
CA ARG A 19 -4.40 -7.49 18.75
C ARG A 19 -3.58 -6.22 18.66
N VAL A 20 -2.36 -6.29 18.11
CA VAL A 20 -1.59 -5.11 17.72
C VAL A 20 -2.40 -4.19 16.80
N TYR A 21 -3.15 -4.76 15.85
CA TYR A 21 -3.97 -4.01 14.90
C TYR A 21 -5.06 -3.20 15.62
N GLU A 22 -5.77 -3.82 16.56
CA GLU A 22 -6.82 -3.13 17.34
C GLU A 22 -6.26 -1.95 18.15
N CYS A 23 -5.06 -2.12 18.71
CA CYS A 23 -4.39 -1.05 19.45
C CYS A 23 -4.02 0.12 18.53
N TYR A 24 -3.47 -0.18 17.35
CA TYR A 24 -3.15 0.83 16.35
C TYR A 24 -4.38 1.58 15.85
N ILE A 25 -5.49 0.89 15.56
CA ILE A 25 -6.74 1.53 15.16
C ILE A 25 -7.26 2.48 16.24
N LYS A 26 -7.25 2.06 17.52
CA LYS A 26 -7.67 2.94 18.62
C LYS A 26 -6.77 4.16 18.80
N ALA A 27 -5.45 4.01 18.61
CA ALA A 27 -4.52 5.13 18.62
C ALA A 27 -4.82 6.13 17.49
N ILE A 28 -5.09 5.63 16.28
CA ILE A 28 -5.47 6.44 15.11
C ILE A 28 -6.80 7.16 15.36
N ASP A 29 -7.82 6.46 15.84
CA ASP A 29 -9.15 7.04 16.08
C ASP A 29 -9.10 8.16 17.13
N LEU A 30 -8.27 8.03 18.16
CA LEU A 30 -8.03 9.12 19.11
C LEU A 30 -7.38 10.35 18.44
N ARG A 31 -6.42 10.16 17.54
CA ARG A 31 -5.83 11.28 16.78
C ARG A 31 -6.86 11.97 15.89
N ILE A 32 -7.75 11.21 15.26
CA ILE A 32 -8.86 11.75 14.46
C ILE A 32 -9.77 12.60 15.36
N ASN A 33 -10.17 12.06 16.51
CA ASN A 33 -11.04 12.75 17.47
C ASN A 33 -10.39 14.03 18.04
N ASP A 34 -9.07 14.04 18.21
CA ASP A 34 -8.30 15.22 18.63
C ASP A 34 -8.09 16.24 17.48
N GLY A 35 -8.64 16.00 16.29
CA GLY A 35 -8.49 16.84 15.10
C GLY A 35 -7.10 16.77 14.45
N GLN A 36 -6.25 15.81 14.85
CA GLN A 36 -4.88 15.65 14.39
C GLN A 36 -4.81 14.78 13.13
N ILE A 37 -5.55 15.17 12.09
CA ILE A 37 -5.74 14.37 10.87
C ILE A 37 -4.43 13.97 10.19
N ASN A 38 -3.49 14.91 10.01
CA ASN A 38 -2.19 14.60 9.39
C ASN A 38 -1.41 13.53 10.18
N LYS A 39 -1.46 13.57 11.52
CA LYS A 39 -0.82 12.55 12.37
C LYS A 39 -1.56 11.21 12.30
N ALA A 40 -2.89 11.23 12.24
CA ALA A 40 -3.68 10.03 12.05
C ALA A 40 -3.32 9.32 10.72
N ILE A 41 -3.21 10.08 9.63
CA ILE A 41 -2.78 9.59 8.32
C ILE A 41 -1.36 9.04 8.40
N GLN A 42 -0.41 9.80 8.95
CA GLN A 42 0.98 9.34 9.11
C GLN A 42 1.06 7.99 9.84
N HIS A 43 0.35 7.87 10.97
CA HIS A 43 0.34 6.63 11.75
C HIS A 43 -0.33 5.46 11.03
N CYS A 44 -1.28 5.68 10.11
CA CYS A 44 -1.79 4.59 9.27
C CYS A 44 -0.66 3.92 8.47
N PHE A 45 0.23 4.71 7.87
CA PHE A 45 1.35 4.18 7.08
C PHE A 45 2.48 3.63 7.97
N GLU A 46 2.87 4.36 9.02
CA GLU A 46 3.94 3.90 9.92
C GLU A 46 3.58 2.58 10.61
N TYR A 47 2.33 2.46 11.08
CA TYR A 47 1.88 1.23 11.73
C TYR A 47 1.75 0.09 10.73
N GLY A 48 1.24 0.35 9.52
CA GLY A 48 1.18 -0.66 8.46
C GLY A 48 2.57 -1.21 8.11
N TYR A 49 3.56 -0.32 7.96
CA TYR A 49 4.95 -0.72 7.69
C TYR A 49 5.52 -1.62 8.81
N ARG A 50 5.30 -1.25 10.08
CA ARG A 50 5.75 -2.04 11.23
C ARG A 50 5.14 -3.45 11.28
N LEU A 51 3.95 -3.65 10.74
CA LEU A 51 3.29 -4.96 10.71
C LEU A 51 3.86 -5.88 9.61
N ILE A 52 4.47 -5.32 8.55
CA ILE A 52 5.11 -6.09 7.47
C ILE A 52 6.31 -6.87 8.03
N ASP A 53 7.15 -6.21 8.82
CA ASP A 53 8.38 -6.80 9.37
C ASP A 53 8.09 -7.95 10.36
N GLU A 54 6.90 -7.96 10.94
CA GLU A 54 6.54 -8.80 12.09
C GLU A 54 5.61 -9.95 11.72
N HIS A 55 5.55 -10.35 10.43
CA HIS A 55 4.78 -11.52 9.96
C HIS A 55 3.27 -11.47 10.29
N ILE A 56 2.72 -10.28 10.51
CA ILE A 56 1.28 -10.07 10.71
C ILE A 56 0.57 -10.18 9.35
N PRO A 57 -0.67 -10.69 9.27
CA PRO A 57 -1.35 -10.87 8.00
C PRO A 57 -1.40 -9.60 7.15
N GLU A 58 -0.97 -9.70 5.90
CA GLU A 58 -0.90 -8.61 4.92
C GLU A 58 -2.24 -7.86 4.76
N ILE A 59 -3.36 -8.57 4.92
CA ILE A 59 -4.69 -7.96 4.88
C ILE A 59 -4.88 -6.84 5.92
N LEU A 60 -4.25 -6.95 7.10
CA LEU A 60 -4.33 -5.93 8.15
C LEU A 60 -3.45 -4.72 7.82
N VAL A 61 -2.30 -4.95 7.17
CA VAL A 61 -1.43 -3.90 6.64
C VAL A 61 -2.20 -3.08 5.61
N GLU A 62 -2.81 -3.74 4.64
CA GLU A 62 -3.58 -3.10 3.58
C GLU A 62 -4.77 -2.31 4.13
N GLN A 63 -5.44 -2.82 5.18
CA GLN A 63 -6.52 -2.09 5.85
C GLN A 63 -6.04 -0.78 6.49
N LEU A 64 -4.82 -0.75 7.06
CA LEU A 64 -4.24 0.48 7.60
C LEU A 64 -3.94 1.47 6.47
N TYR A 65 -3.31 1.03 5.38
CA TYR A 65 -3.00 1.91 4.25
C TYR A 65 -4.26 2.51 3.61
N ARG A 66 -5.29 1.69 3.38
CA ARG A 66 -6.59 2.19 2.89
C ARG A 66 -7.22 3.21 3.83
N LYS A 67 -7.19 2.99 5.14
CA LYS A 67 -7.68 3.98 6.12
C LYS A 67 -6.92 5.31 6.01
N GLY A 68 -5.60 5.26 5.79
CA GLY A 68 -4.78 6.45 5.55
C GLY A 68 -5.20 7.22 4.30
N GLU A 69 -5.39 6.52 3.18
CA GLU A 69 -5.85 7.11 1.91
C GLU A 69 -7.29 7.64 2.00
N ASP A 70 -8.20 6.91 2.67
CA ASP A 70 -9.57 7.37 2.91
C ASP A 70 -9.59 8.67 3.72
N LEU A 71 -8.76 8.77 4.76
CA LEU A 71 -8.62 10.00 5.56
C LEU A 71 -8.07 11.15 4.73
N ARG A 72 -7.11 10.89 3.83
CA ARG A 72 -6.60 11.90 2.90
C ARG A 72 -7.72 12.42 1.99
N PHE A 73 -8.49 11.51 1.39
CA PHE A 73 -9.60 11.85 0.52
C PHE A 73 -10.68 12.65 1.25
N GLN A 74 -11.11 12.18 2.43
CA GLN A 74 -12.14 12.83 3.24
C GLN A 74 -11.79 14.27 3.64
N HIS A 75 -10.50 14.55 3.82
CA HIS A 75 -10.00 15.86 4.25
C HIS A 75 -9.39 16.68 3.10
N ASN A 76 -9.55 16.26 1.84
CA ASN A 76 -8.97 16.91 0.65
C ASN A 76 -7.45 17.15 0.77
N LEU A 77 -6.73 16.21 1.38
CA LEU A 77 -5.28 16.28 1.57
C LEU A 77 -4.58 15.56 0.41
N GLY A 78 -3.89 16.32 -0.43
CA GLY A 78 -3.10 15.77 -1.54
C GLY A 78 -2.01 14.83 -1.03
N HIS A 79 -1.76 13.74 -1.75
CA HIS A 79 -0.69 12.80 -1.45
C HIS A 79 0.67 13.49 -1.47
N THR A 80 1.40 13.40 -0.36
CA THR A 80 2.80 13.84 -0.26
C THR A 80 3.58 12.63 0.22
N CYS A 81 4.21 11.91 -0.73
CA CYS A 81 5.07 10.79 -0.37
C CYS A 81 6.31 11.37 0.31
N VAL A 82 6.55 10.99 1.57
CA VAL A 82 7.74 11.40 2.35
C VAL A 82 8.94 10.48 2.04
N ILE A 83 8.88 9.70 0.96
CA ILE A 83 10.09 9.05 0.40
C ILE A 83 10.99 10.19 -0.10
N THR A 84 11.88 10.65 0.78
CA THR A 84 12.86 11.71 0.48
C THR A 84 14.06 11.15 -0.28
N ILE A 85 14.22 9.83 -0.31
CA ILE A 85 15.27 9.12 -1.02
C ILE A 85 14.60 7.92 -1.71
N PHE A 86 14.43 8.04 -3.02
CA PHE A 86 14.10 6.92 -3.88
C PHE A 86 15.43 6.33 -4.34
N ASP A 87 15.86 5.24 -3.71
CA ASP A 87 16.99 4.45 -4.22
C ASP A 87 16.48 3.67 -5.43
N GLU A 88 16.75 4.22 -6.61
CA GLU A 88 16.44 3.57 -7.88
C GLU A 88 17.18 2.23 -7.92
N PRO A 89 16.49 1.09 -8.06
CA PRO A 89 17.17 -0.19 -8.18
C PRO A 89 18.04 -0.16 -9.44
N GLU A 90 19.30 -0.60 -9.31
CA GLU A 90 20.12 -0.92 -10.48
C GLU A 90 19.47 -2.11 -11.20
N ILE A 91 18.60 -1.82 -12.16
CA ILE A 91 18.09 -2.82 -13.09
C ILE A 91 19.27 -3.17 -14.01
N GLU A 92 19.90 -4.32 -13.79
CA GLU A 92 20.83 -4.89 -14.76
C GLU A 92 20.09 -4.96 -16.11
N ARG A 93 20.52 -4.12 -17.07
CA ARG A 93 19.98 -4.11 -18.43
C ARG A 93 20.36 -5.41 -19.13
N ASN A 94 19.58 -6.45 -18.90
CA ASN A 94 19.56 -7.65 -19.72
C ASN A 94 18.23 -7.80 -20.48
N TYR A 95 17.35 -6.80 -20.42
CA TYR A 95 15.96 -6.91 -20.88
C TYR A 95 15.61 -6.02 -22.09
N GLU A 96 16.57 -5.28 -22.69
CA GLU A 96 16.26 -4.43 -23.84
C GLU A 96 15.82 -5.27 -25.06
N GLU A 97 16.40 -6.45 -25.29
CA GLU A 97 15.94 -7.37 -26.34
C GLU A 97 14.63 -8.08 -25.96
N ASP A 98 14.50 -8.57 -24.72
CA ASP A 98 13.31 -9.31 -24.26
C ASP A 98 12.04 -8.45 -24.21
N PHE A 99 12.15 -7.14 -23.93
CA PHE A 99 11.01 -6.24 -23.85
C PHE A 99 10.46 -5.88 -25.23
N GLU A 100 11.33 -5.59 -26.20
CA GLU A 100 10.90 -5.30 -27.57
C GLU A 100 10.20 -6.51 -28.20
N ASP A 101 10.76 -7.72 -28.01
CA ASP A 101 10.17 -8.96 -28.49
C ASP A 101 8.82 -9.25 -27.82
N ALA A 102 8.71 -9.08 -26.50
CA ALA A 102 7.45 -9.26 -25.79
C ALA A 102 6.37 -8.25 -26.22
N VAL A 103 6.75 -7.00 -26.51
CA VAL A 103 5.84 -5.96 -27.01
C VAL A 103 5.40 -6.29 -28.44
N PHE A 104 6.32 -6.71 -29.31
CA PHE A 104 5.99 -7.13 -30.67
C PHE A 104 5.04 -8.33 -30.69
N GLU A 105 5.31 -9.37 -29.87
CA GLU A 105 4.42 -10.53 -29.74
C GLU A 105 3.01 -10.12 -29.26
N ALA A 106 2.92 -9.23 -28.28
CA ALA A 106 1.64 -8.76 -27.76
C ALA A 106 0.85 -7.99 -28.83
N ILE A 107 1.53 -7.15 -29.62
CA ILE A 107 0.92 -6.41 -30.73
C ILE A 107 0.43 -7.37 -31.81
N ASP A 108 1.23 -8.34 -32.22
CA ASP A 108 0.85 -9.31 -33.26
C ASP A 108 -0.35 -10.16 -32.84
N ARG A 109 -0.38 -10.65 -31.59
CA ARG A 109 -1.54 -11.36 -31.04
C ARG A 109 -2.80 -10.48 -31.08
N ALA A 110 -2.69 -9.20 -30.71
CA ALA A 110 -3.83 -8.29 -30.75
C ALA A 110 -4.34 -8.06 -32.18
N ILE A 111 -3.45 -7.97 -33.17
CA ILE A 111 -3.81 -7.85 -34.60
C ILE A 111 -4.52 -9.12 -35.09
N GLU A 112 -4.03 -10.31 -34.74
CA GLU A 112 -4.68 -11.57 -35.10
C GLU A 112 -6.08 -11.71 -34.50
N ILE A 113 -6.23 -11.37 -33.22
CA ILE A 113 -7.54 -11.37 -32.56
C ILE A 113 -8.50 -10.43 -33.28
N ARG A 114 -8.06 -9.22 -33.63
CA ARG A 114 -8.88 -8.26 -34.38
C ARG A 114 -9.30 -8.80 -35.76
N LYS A 115 -8.40 -9.47 -36.48
CA LYS A 115 -8.71 -10.10 -37.77
C LYS A 115 -9.73 -11.24 -37.62
N LYS A 116 -9.56 -12.10 -36.61
CA LYS A 116 -10.51 -13.19 -36.30
C LYS A 116 -11.89 -12.64 -35.96
N VAL A 117 -11.96 -11.62 -35.10
CA VAL A 117 -13.22 -10.95 -34.75
C VAL A 117 -13.88 -10.38 -36.02
N ASN A 118 -13.13 -9.67 -36.86
CA ASN A 118 -13.69 -9.12 -38.11
C ASN A 118 -14.15 -10.19 -39.11
N SER A 119 -13.51 -11.36 -39.15
CA SER A 119 -13.94 -12.49 -39.99
C SER A 119 -15.17 -13.24 -39.47
N ILE A 120 -15.57 -13.02 -38.20
CA ILE A 120 -16.78 -13.59 -37.60
C ILE A 120 -18.01 -12.70 -37.90
N PHE A 121 -17.80 -11.43 -38.26
CA PHE A 121 -18.85 -10.45 -38.56
C PHE A 121 -19.09 -10.22 -40.07
N ILE A 122 -18.62 -11.13 -40.94
CA ILE A 122 -18.97 -11.19 -42.38
C ILE A 122 -19.70 -12.50 -42.67
#